data_AF-A0A9P7Y299-F1
#
_entry.id   AF-A0A9P7Y299-F1
#
_cell.length_a   1.000
_cell.length_b   1.000
_cell.length_c   1.000
_cell.angle_alpha   90.00
_cell.angle_beta   90.00
_cell.angle_gamma   90.00
#
_symmetry.space_group_name_H-M   'P 1'
#
loop_
_entity.id
_entity.type
_entity.pdbx_description
1 polymer ?
#
loop_
_entity_poly.entity_id
_entity_poly.type
_entity_poly.pdbx_seq_one_letter_code
_entity_poly.pdbx_strand_id
1 'polypeptide(L)'
;MAPEKTVRIGCYSAFWGDSVSAAEQLVTLEGKNLDYLVADYLAEVTMGLLARHRKSGADPKKASRAGPGGYVGDFITFVWKRLIEDIVANGTKVITNAGGLDPLALKEAIEQIAEENGIKGLVVAAVTGDDLHERAEEMNAKGELIPFNYITGNKDEVDRYPGAEKKNLSLNAYLGAVPIAEALDAGATIVVTGRVVDSALVLGPLLHEYKWNPNKDWDQMAGASLAGHIVECGCHTTGGNFTDWELSANSPHGGWANMGFPIVECKSNGDFIVTKPAETGGLVTVATVTEQLVYEVLDPGSYILPDVILDLRNVKVSQVGKDRVLVTGAKGRPPTPYLKCSGIYVEGYKITADLWIGGIDARRKALAVGDAVVKRARKNLEKFGIEDYTAVRVEALGAESSYGPHATAIDSREVCCRITAVHPEKHGLLLLGVELAPSATGNAPGITGGGGGRPHPSPNMTHYSILAPKGAIPAKLTIGTGDKLIQKTIPFTGPSDVKNEYPPVLPAAPLPANASEETVLVPLIRIAYARSGDKGDTANVGVIARDPKFYPYINQQLTAESVKEYMAHLAQGKVARYELPGIQALNFVLTRSLGGGGLSSLNLDRQGKSYGQMLLSFKVKVPKGLLSSL
;
A
#
# COMPACT_ATOMS: atom_id res chain seq x y z
N MET A 1 -31.35 13.17 25.83
CA MET A 1 -30.28 13.52 24.87
C MET A 1 -30.48 12.66 23.64
N ALA A 2 -30.47 13.24 22.44
CA ALA A 2 -30.50 12.44 21.22
C ALA A 2 -29.25 11.52 21.20
N PRO A 3 -29.34 10.28 20.70
CA PRO A 3 -28.18 9.40 20.59
C PRO A 3 -27.11 10.07 19.73
N GLU A 4 -25.84 9.93 20.12
CA GLU A 4 -24.70 10.45 19.37
C GLU A 4 -24.68 9.84 17.96
N LYS A 5 -24.67 10.68 16.93
CA LYS A 5 -24.63 10.23 15.53
C LYS A 5 -23.30 9.52 15.26
N THR A 6 -23.39 8.25 14.85
CA THR A 6 -22.27 7.42 14.41
C THR A 6 -22.35 7.26 12.91
N VAL A 7 -21.24 7.45 12.19
CA VAL A 7 -21.17 7.29 10.73
C VAL A 7 -20.53 5.94 10.39
N ARG A 8 -21.21 5.12 9.59
CA ARG A 8 -20.77 3.77 9.20
C ARG A 8 -20.20 3.78 7.78
N ILE A 9 -18.93 3.42 7.65
CA ILE A 9 -18.19 3.47 6.38
C ILE A 9 -17.58 2.10 6.10
N GLY A 10 -17.95 1.50 4.97
CA GLY A 10 -17.39 0.23 4.50
C GLY A 10 -16.38 0.45 3.38
N CYS A 11 -15.23 -0.23 3.44
CA CYS A 11 -14.21 -0.18 2.40
C CYS A 11 -14.11 -1.52 1.67
N TYR A 12 -14.22 -1.52 0.35
CA TYR A 12 -14.33 -2.75 -0.44
C TYR A 12 -13.16 -3.01 -1.40
N SER A 13 -12.15 -2.15 -1.44
CA SER A 13 -11.03 -2.28 -2.37
C SER A 13 -9.72 -1.83 -1.76
N ALA A 14 -8.68 -2.63 -1.99
CA ALA A 14 -7.29 -2.36 -1.65
C ALA A 14 -6.46 -1.78 -2.82
N PHE A 15 -6.79 -2.21 -4.04
CA PHE A 15 -6.06 -1.86 -5.26
C PHE A 15 -6.87 -2.28 -6.50
N TRP A 16 -6.42 -1.85 -7.68
CA TRP A 16 -7.01 -2.31 -8.95
C TRP A 16 -6.80 -3.81 -9.20
N GLY A 17 -7.87 -4.58 -9.02
CA GLY A 17 -7.89 -6.04 -9.20
C GLY A 17 -8.24 -6.82 -7.92
N ASP A 18 -8.62 -6.12 -6.85
CA ASP A 18 -9.18 -6.73 -5.63
C ASP A 18 -10.53 -7.45 -5.90
N SER A 19 -11.08 -8.11 -4.88
CA SER A 19 -12.28 -8.95 -4.99
C SER A 19 -13.49 -8.18 -5.54
N VAL A 20 -14.01 -8.68 -6.67
CA VAL A 20 -15.19 -8.11 -7.33
C VAL A 20 -16.49 -8.28 -6.53
N SER A 21 -16.52 -9.20 -5.55
CA SER A 21 -17.69 -9.45 -4.70
C SER A 21 -17.73 -8.57 -3.44
N ALA A 22 -16.67 -7.83 -3.14
CA ALA A 22 -16.54 -7.06 -1.90
C ALA A 22 -17.62 -5.97 -1.76
N ALA A 23 -17.86 -5.21 -2.83
CA ALA A 23 -18.89 -4.17 -2.84
C ALA A 23 -20.29 -4.76 -2.66
N GLU A 24 -20.59 -5.85 -3.37
CA GLU A 24 -21.87 -6.56 -3.29
C GLU A 24 -22.13 -7.08 -1.88
N GLN A 25 -21.11 -7.63 -1.22
CA GLN A 25 -21.20 -8.08 0.17
C GLN A 25 -21.60 -6.94 1.11
N LEU A 26 -20.90 -5.80 1.05
CA LEU A 26 -21.19 -4.66 1.94
C LEU A 26 -22.56 -4.04 1.66
N VAL A 27 -22.89 -3.81 0.38
CA VAL A 27 -24.18 -3.21 -0.01
C VAL A 27 -25.35 -4.10 0.39
N THR A 28 -25.25 -5.42 0.20
CA THR A 28 -26.34 -6.36 0.46
C THR A 28 -26.49 -6.68 1.95
N LEU A 29 -25.39 -6.96 2.65
CA LEU A 29 -25.46 -7.41 4.04
C LEU A 29 -25.72 -6.27 5.02
N GLU A 30 -25.21 -5.07 4.74
CA GLU A 30 -25.43 -3.91 5.62
C GLU A 30 -26.68 -3.12 5.24
N GLY A 31 -27.04 -3.11 3.95
CA GLY A 31 -28.22 -2.41 3.45
C GLY A 31 -28.23 -0.94 3.85
N LYS A 32 -29.36 -0.48 4.38
CA LYS A 32 -29.57 0.90 4.87
C LYS A 32 -28.72 1.30 6.09
N ASN A 33 -28.02 0.36 6.72
CA ASN A 33 -27.12 0.69 7.83
C ASN A 33 -25.79 1.27 7.32
N LEU A 34 -25.47 1.11 6.03
CA LEU A 34 -24.24 1.60 5.43
C LEU A 34 -24.42 3.02 4.89
N ASP A 35 -23.86 4.01 5.58
CA ASP A 35 -23.92 5.41 5.16
C ASP A 35 -23.02 5.65 3.94
N TYR A 36 -21.81 5.08 3.95
CA TYR A 36 -20.80 5.29 2.93
C TYR A 36 -20.13 3.99 2.49
N LEU A 37 -19.96 3.86 1.17
CA LEU A 37 -19.14 2.84 0.54
C LEU A 37 -17.93 3.49 -0.12
N VAL A 38 -16.73 3.12 0.33
CA VAL A 38 -15.47 3.69 -0.15
C VAL A 38 -14.59 2.66 -0.85
N ALA A 39 -13.77 3.12 -1.79
CA ALA A 39 -12.89 2.25 -2.57
C ALA A 39 -11.58 2.91 -2.94
N ASP A 40 -10.47 2.25 -2.62
CA ASP A 40 -9.15 2.60 -3.13
C ASP A 40 -8.72 1.62 -4.25
N TYR A 41 -8.44 2.18 -5.43
CA TYR A 41 -7.96 1.47 -6.61
C TYR A 41 -6.51 1.84 -6.97
N LEU A 42 -5.99 2.95 -6.46
CA LEU A 42 -4.83 3.63 -7.03
C LEU A 42 -3.54 3.35 -6.24
N ALA A 43 -3.10 2.09 -6.14
CA ALA A 43 -1.73 1.81 -5.72
C ALA A 43 -0.70 2.53 -6.62
N GLU A 44 0.51 2.81 -6.14
CA GLU A 44 1.58 3.47 -6.93
C GLU A 44 1.84 2.74 -8.27
N VAL A 45 1.74 1.40 -8.27
CA VAL A 45 1.87 0.55 -9.47
C VAL A 45 0.71 0.76 -10.46
N THR A 46 -0.52 0.97 -9.98
CA THR A 46 -1.73 1.16 -10.79
C THR A 46 -1.57 2.35 -11.74
N MET A 47 -1.04 3.46 -11.24
CA MET A 47 -0.88 4.69 -12.01
C MET A 47 0.01 4.49 -13.25
N GLY A 48 1.10 3.74 -13.11
CA GLY A 48 1.99 3.42 -14.22
C GLY A 48 1.33 2.54 -15.29
N LEU A 49 0.47 1.60 -14.86
CA LEU A 49 -0.32 0.77 -15.77
C LEU A 49 -1.35 1.63 -16.53
N LEU A 50 -2.12 2.46 -15.85
CA LEU A 50 -3.10 3.35 -16.47
C LEU A 50 -2.43 4.33 -17.46
N ALA A 51 -1.29 4.91 -17.09
CA ALA A 51 -0.55 5.84 -17.95
C ALA A 51 -0.04 5.17 -19.23
N ARG A 52 0.38 3.90 -19.14
CA ARG A 52 0.74 3.11 -20.32
C ARG A 52 -0.47 2.84 -21.23
N HIS A 53 -1.63 2.54 -20.65
CA HIS A 53 -2.87 2.31 -21.39
C HIS A 53 -3.39 3.58 -22.08
N ARG A 54 -3.29 4.75 -21.43
CA ARG A 54 -3.64 6.06 -22.02
C ARG A 54 -2.88 6.32 -23.32
N LYS A 55 -1.57 6.02 -23.36
CA LYS A 55 -0.71 6.23 -24.54
C LYS A 55 -0.95 5.24 -25.68
N SER A 56 -1.37 4.00 -25.39
CA SER A 56 -1.59 3.00 -26.45
C SER A 56 -2.85 3.26 -27.29
N GLY A 57 -3.71 4.20 -26.85
CA GLY A 57 -5.12 4.21 -27.23
C GLY A 57 -5.77 2.94 -26.67
N ALA A 58 -6.93 3.05 -26.04
CA ALA A 58 -7.68 1.84 -25.71
C ALA A 58 -8.12 1.22 -27.05
N ASP A 59 -7.38 0.23 -27.55
CA ASP A 59 -7.83 -0.62 -28.64
C ASP A 59 -9.11 -1.31 -28.15
N PRO A 60 -10.30 -0.96 -28.67
CA PRO A 60 -11.57 -1.48 -28.14
C PRO A 60 -11.69 -2.99 -28.28
N LYS A 61 -10.86 -3.62 -29.12
CA LYS A 61 -10.83 -5.07 -29.35
C LYS A 61 -9.91 -5.82 -28.38
N LYS A 62 -9.04 -5.12 -27.64
CA LYS A 62 -8.33 -5.69 -26.51
C LYS A 62 -9.18 -5.39 -25.29
N ALA A 63 -9.60 -6.42 -24.57
CA ALA A 63 -10.28 -6.29 -23.27
C ALA A 63 -9.34 -5.58 -22.29
N SER A 64 -9.28 -4.26 -22.37
CA SER A 64 -8.56 -3.41 -21.45
C SER A 64 -9.46 -3.25 -20.24
N ARG A 65 -8.95 -3.65 -19.08
CA ARG A 65 -9.60 -3.35 -17.80
C ARG A 65 -9.66 -1.85 -17.51
N ALA A 66 -8.85 -1.03 -18.19
CA ALA A 66 -8.90 0.43 -18.12
C ALA A 66 -9.95 0.97 -19.09
N GLY A 67 -10.76 1.92 -18.63
CA GLY A 67 -11.74 2.63 -19.45
C GLY A 67 -11.09 3.69 -20.35
N PRO A 68 -11.87 4.26 -21.29
CA PRO A 68 -11.45 5.42 -22.07
C PRO A 68 -10.94 6.56 -21.16
N GLY A 69 -9.87 7.25 -21.56
CA GLY A 69 -9.28 8.33 -20.74
C GLY A 69 -8.33 7.85 -19.62
N GLY A 70 -8.42 6.59 -19.19
CA GLY A 70 -7.53 6.01 -18.18
C GLY A 70 -8.10 5.95 -16.76
N TYR A 71 -9.43 5.89 -16.62
CA TYR A 71 -10.09 5.49 -15.38
C TYR A 71 -10.15 3.95 -15.25
N VAL A 72 -10.51 3.46 -14.06
CA VAL A 72 -10.62 2.03 -13.75
C VAL A 72 -11.96 1.48 -14.27
N GLY A 73 -11.94 0.81 -15.43
CA GLY A 73 -13.14 0.28 -16.08
C GLY A 73 -13.82 -0.87 -15.31
N ASP A 74 -13.04 -1.60 -14.50
CA ASP A 74 -13.56 -2.66 -13.63
C ASP A 74 -14.59 -2.14 -12.61
N PHE A 75 -14.46 -0.89 -12.14
CA PHE A 75 -15.46 -0.27 -11.26
C PHE A 75 -16.84 -0.20 -11.95
N ILE A 76 -16.87 0.23 -13.21
CA ILE A 76 -18.13 0.30 -13.97
C ILE A 76 -18.74 -1.10 -14.16
N THR A 77 -17.92 -2.06 -14.57
CA THR A 77 -18.38 -3.41 -14.93
C THR A 77 -18.83 -4.22 -13.73
N PHE A 78 -18.03 -4.24 -12.65
CA PHE A 78 -18.23 -5.16 -11.54
C PHE A 78 -18.93 -4.54 -10.33
N VAL A 79 -18.96 -3.21 -10.23
CA VAL A 79 -19.58 -2.51 -9.10
C VAL A 79 -20.79 -1.73 -9.59
N TRP A 80 -20.57 -0.70 -10.41
CA TRP A 80 -21.61 0.29 -10.73
C TRP A 80 -22.81 -0.34 -11.44
N LYS A 81 -22.60 -1.02 -12.57
CA LYS A 81 -23.70 -1.65 -13.33
C LYS A 81 -24.45 -2.72 -12.55
N ARG A 82 -23.82 -3.35 -11.57
CA ARG A 82 -24.41 -4.46 -10.80
C ARG A 82 -25.19 -3.98 -9.58
N LEU A 83 -24.75 -2.87 -8.96
CA LEU A 83 -25.21 -2.48 -7.61
C LEU A 83 -25.91 -1.13 -7.57
N ILE A 84 -26.02 -0.40 -8.69
CA ILE A 84 -26.59 0.95 -8.72
C ILE A 84 -27.99 1.02 -8.11
N GLU A 85 -28.87 0.05 -8.39
CA GLU A 85 -30.23 0.00 -7.86
C GLU A 85 -30.23 -0.15 -6.34
N ASP A 86 -29.45 -1.09 -5.81
CA ASP A 86 -29.34 -1.35 -4.37
C ASP A 86 -28.69 -0.18 -3.63
N ILE A 87 -27.63 0.42 -4.19
CA ILE A 87 -26.95 1.59 -3.62
C ILE A 87 -27.94 2.76 -3.47
N VAL A 88 -28.74 3.02 -4.51
CA VAL A 88 -29.75 4.08 -4.50
C VAL A 88 -30.90 3.75 -3.54
N ALA A 89 -31.38 2.51 -3.54
CA ALA A 89 -32.47 2.07 -2.65
C ALA A 89 -32.06 2.11 -1.17
N ASN A 90 -30.79 1.83 -0.87
CA ASN A 90 -30.22 1.90 0.47
C ASN A 90 -29.92 3.34 0.91
N GLY A 91 -29.74 4.27 -0.04
CA GLY A 91 -29.31 5.64 0.24
C GLY A 91 -27.82 5.76 0.56
N THR A 92 -27.03 4.74 0.21
CA THR A 92 -25.58 4.71 0.47
C THR A 92 -24.86 5.68 -0.47
N LYS A 93 -23.98 6.53 0.08
CA LYS A 93 -23.12 7.42 -0.72
C LYS A 93 -21.84 6.70 -1.12
N VAL A 94 -21.34 6.94 -2.33
CA VAL A 94 -20.14 6.26 -2.86
C VAL A 94 -18.98 7.24 -3.04
N ILE A 95 -17.79 6.88 -2.56
CA ILE A 95 -16.57 7.69 -2.72
C ILE A 95 -15.44 6.81 -3.23
N THR A 96 -14.86 7.14 -4.38
CA THR A 96 -13.84 6.29 -5.02
C THR A 96 -12.79 7.09 -5.77
N ASN A 97 -11.56 6.59 -5.78
CA ASN A 97 -10.49 7.10 -6.64
C ASN A 97 -10.36 6.29 -7.96
N ALA A 98 -11.37 5.50 -8.31
CA ALA A 98 -11.45 4.80 -9.61
C ALA A 98 -11.36 5.73 -10.83
N GLY A 99 -11.48 7.05 -10.64
CA GLY A 99 -11.28 8.04 -11.70
C GLY A 99 -9.88 7.96 -12.32
N GLY A 100 -8.89 7.46 -11.59
CA GLY A 100 -7.56 7.19 -12.12
C GLY A 100 -6.95 8.44 -12.76
N LEU A 101 -6.67 8.37 -14.06
CA LEU A 101 -6.14 9.50 -14.84
C LEU A 101 -7.22 10.41 -15.44
N ASP A 102 -8.50 10.02 -15.39
CA ASP A 102 -9.60 10.79 -15.95
C ASP A 102 -10.90 10.68 -15.11
N PRO A 103 -10.97 11.39 -13.97
CA PRO A 103 -12.16 11.40 -13.13
C PRO A 103 -13.41 11.96 -13.81
N LEU A 104 -13.24 12.84 -14.82
CA LEU A 104 -14.36 13.42 -15.57
C LEU A 104 -15.01 12.37 -16.47
N ALA A 105 -14.21 11.59 -17.21
CA ALA A 105 -14.72 10.50 -18.03
C ALA A 105 -15.43 9.42 -17.20
N LEU A 106 -14.92 9.11 -15.98
CA LEU A 106 -15.63 8.19 -15.09
C LEU A 106 -16.97 8.77 -14.62
N LYS A 107 -17.01 10.05 -14.24
CA LYS A 107 -18.26 10.72 -13.87
C LYS A 107 -19.30 10.63 -14.99
N GLU A 108 -18.91 10.94 -16.22
CA GLU A 108 -19.81 10.86 -17.39
C GLU A 108 -20.34 9.44 -17.60
N ALA A 109 -19.48 8.42 -17.49
CA ALA A 109 -19.88 7.02 -17.61
C ALA A 109 -20.88 6.59 -16.52
N ILE A 110 -20.69 7.05 -15.29
CA ILE A 110 -21.61 6.79 -14.16
C ILE A 110 -22.98 7.40 -14.45
N GLU A 111 -23.01 8.66 -14.89
CA GLU A 111 -24.23 9.41 -15.19
C GLU A 111 -24.99 8.80 -16.35
N GLN A 112 -24.30 8.41 -17.42
CA GLN A 112 -24.90 7.72 -18.56
C GLN A 112 -25.58 6.41 -18.12
N ILE A 113 -24.90 5.59 -17.32
CA ILE A 113 -25.46 4.32 -16.84
C ILE A 113 -26.67 4.57 -15.92
N ALA A 114 -26.63 5.62 -15.09
CA ALA A 114 -27.78 5.98 -14.26
C ALA A 114 -29.01 6.39 -15.12
N GLU A 115 -28.79 7.15 -16.19
CA GLU A 115 -29.84 7.53 -17.14
C GLU A 115 -30.42 6.31 -17.87
N GLU A 116 -29.56 5.40 -18.34
CA GLU A 116 -29.96 4.14 -19.00
C GLU A 116 -30.82 3.24 -18.09
N ASN A 117 -30.60 3.28 -16.78
CA ASN A 117 -31.39 2.56 -15.77
C ASN A 117 -32.58 3.37 -15.23
N GLY A 118 -32.86 4.55 -15.78
CA GLY A 118 -33.99 5.39 -15.37
C GLY A 118 -33.87 5.99 -13.96
N ILE A 119 -32.67 6.03 -13.39
CA ILE A 119 -32.39 6.55 -12.04
C ILE A 119 -32.30 8.07 -12.09
N LYS A 120 -33.20 8.72 -11.35
CA LYS A 120 -33.32 10.18 -11.30
C LYS A 120 -32.79 10.75 -9.98
N GLY A 121 -32.26 11.97 -10.04
CA GLY A 121 -31.84 12.71 -8.84
C GLY A 121 -30.47 12.32 -8.28
N LEU A 122 -29.74 11.43 -8.96
CA LEU A 122 -28.36 11.12 -8.62
C LEU A 122 -27.46 12.33 -8.93
N VAL A 123 -26.61 12.73 -7.99
CA VAL A 123 -25.66 13.83 -8.17
C VAL A 123 -24.25 13.28 -8.08
N VAL A 124 -23.53 13.33 -9.19
CA VAL A 124 -22.16 12.82 -9.30
C VAL A 124 -21.19 14.00 -9.32
N ALA A 125 -20.12 13.89 -8.53
CA ALA A 125 -19.03 14.85 -8.48
C ALA A 125 -17.71 14.22 -8.91
N ALA A 126 -16.89 14.98 -9.62
CA ALA A 126 -15.53 14.63 -9.98
C ALA A 126 -14.53 15.61 -9.34
N VAL A 127 -13.53 15.08 -8.65
CA VAL A 127 -12.38 15.83 -8.12
C VAL A 127 -11.17 15.59 -9.02
N THR A 128 -10.61 16.67 -9.55
CA THR A 128 -9.42 16.70 -10.41
C THR A 128 -8.39 17.71 -9.90
N GLY A 129 -7.26 17.82 -10.59
CA GLY A 129 -6.14 18.70 -10.23
C GLY A 129 -4.91 17.95 -9.73
N ASP A 130 -5.01 16.64 -9.53
CA ASP A 130 -3.93 15.76 -9.14
C ASP A 130 -2.94 15.50 -10.29
N ASP A 131 -3.40 15.37 -11.54
CA ASP A 131 -2.53 15.13 -12.70
C ASP A 131 -1.70 16.38 -13.03
N LEU A 132 -0.39 16.27 -12.79
CA LEU A 132 0.61 17.31 -13.05
C LEU A 132 1.45 17.00 -14.28
N HIS A 133 1.17 15.92 -15.03
CA HIS A 133 2.01 15.50 -16.15
C HIS A 133 2.27 16.65 -17.14
N GLU A 134 1.22 17.38 -17.54
CA GLU A 134 1.34 18.49 -18.51
C GLU A 134 2.00 19.74 -17.92
N ARG A 135 2.01 19.87 -16.60
CA ARG A 135 2.58 21.02 -15.86
C ARG A 135 3.97 20.75 -15.31
N ALA A 136 4.49 19.53 -15.44
CA ALA A 136 5.74 19.11 -14.79
C ALA A 136 6.94 19.97 -15.22
N GLU A 137 7.08 20.25 -16.52
CA GLU A 137 8.17 21.09 -17.04
C GLU A 137 8.09 22.53 -16.53
N GLU A 138 6.88 23.10 -16.53
CA GLU A 138 6.59 24.45 -16.01
C GLU A 138 6.92 24.55 -14.51
N MET A 139 6.42 23.62 -13.70
CA MET A 139 6.62 23.62 -12.24
C MET A 139 8.09 23.42 -11.88
N ASN A 140 8.80 22.55 -12.61
CA ASN A 140 10.23 22.36 -12.42
C ASN A 140 11.02 23.65 -12.77
N ALA A 141 10.67 24.34 -13.85
CA ALA A 141 11.29 25.60 -14.24
C ALA A 141 11.11 26.73 -13.19
N LYS A 142 9.99 26.69 -12.44
CA LYS A 142 9.71 27.60 -11.32
C LYS A 142 10.36 27.16 -9.99
N GLY A 143 10.99 25.98 -9.95
CA GLY A 143 11.54 25.41 -8.70
C GLY A 143 10.46 24.95 -7.71
N GLU A 144 9.24 24.67 -8.19
CA GLU A 144 8.12 24.23 -7.35
C GLU A 144 8.15 22.73 -7.07
N LEU A 145 8.93 21.94 -7.81
CA LEU A 145 9.11 20.52 -7.57
C LEU A 145 10.36 20.29 -6.72
N ILE A 146 10.16 19.82 -5.48
CA ILE A 146 11.19 19.76 -4.45
C ILE A 146 11.45 18.30 -4.07
N PRO A 147 12.71 17.84 -3.95
CA PRO A 147 13.03 16.48 -3.52
C PRO A 147 12.35 16.08 -2.21
N PHE A 148 11.88 14.84 -2.12
CA PHE A 148 11.07 14.35 -0.99
C PHE A 148 11.78 14.44 0.38
N ASN A 149 13.10 14.26 0.40
CA ASN A 149 13.93 14.36 1.60
C ASN A 149 13.96 15.76 2.23
N TYR A 150 13.42 16.80 1.57
CA TYR A 150 13.33 18.14 2.12
C TYR A 150 12.48 18.17 3.40
N ILE A 151 11.35 17.46 3.42
CA ILE A 151 10.47 17.45 4.59
C ILE A 151 11.05 16.58 5.70
N THR A 152 11.69 15.47 5.37
CA THR A 152 12.22 14.52 6.36
C THR A 152 13.57 14.94 6.94
N GLY A 153 14.27 15.87 6.29
CA GLY A 153 15.64 16.27 6.63
C GLY A 153 16.67 15.15 6.42
N ASN A 154 16.25 13.98 5.94
CA ASN A 154 17.08 12.80 5.83
C ASN A 154 17.69 12.70 4.42
N LYS A 155 18.94 13.15 4.29
CA LYS A 155 19.66 13.11 3.00
C LYS A 155 19.80 11.71 2.39
N ASP A 156 19.57 10.64 3.13
CA ASP A 156 19.62 9.26 2.61
C ASP A 156 18.28 8.78 2.04
N GLU A 157 17.20 9.53 2.24
CA GLU A 157 15.86 9.29 1.65
C GLU A 157 15.73 9.95 0.27
N VAL A 158 16.83 10.08 -0.48
CA VAL A 158 16.75 10.56 -1.87
C VAL A 158 16.01 9.50 -2.67
N ASP A 159 14.73 9.75 -2.91
CA ASP A 159 13.96 9.01 -3.90
C ASP A 159 14.60 9.21 -5.28
N ARG A 160 14.36 8.31 -6.22
CA ARG A 160 15.01 8.25 -7.54
C ARG A 160 14.48 9.32 -8.49
N TYR A 161 14.35 10.56 -8.04
CA TYR A 161 13.94 11.67 -8.89
C TYR A 161 14.98 11.81 -10.02
N PRO A 162 14.60 11.59 -11.29
CA PRO A 162 15.58 11.51 -12.38
C PRO A 162 16.04 12.89 -12.88
N GLY A 163 15.63 13.97 -12.22
CA GLY A 163 15.81 15.34 -12.71
C GLY A 163 14.91 15.66 -13.90
N ALA A 164 15.05 16.86 -14.44
CA ALA A 164 14.21 17.39 -15.52
C ALA A 164 14.43 16.71 -16.88
N GLU A 165 15.53 15.97 -17.04
CA GLU A 165 15.95 15.39 -18.33
C GLU A 165 15.14 14.14 -18.72
N LYS A 166 14.57 13.43 -17.75
CA LYS A 166 13.73 12.25 -18.01
C LYS A 166 12.27 12.65 -18.07
N LYS A 167 11.63 12.33 -19.20
CA LYS A 167 10.19 12.54 -19.37
C LYS A 167 9.39 11.61 -18.44
N ASN A 168 8.47 12.21 -17.70
CA ASN A 168 7.51 11.47 -16.90
C ASN A 168 6.55 10.68 -17.79
N LEU A 169 6.26 9.45 -17.38
CA LEU A 169 5.11 8.68 -17.84
C LEU A 169 3.84 9.15 -17.13
N SER A 170 3.93 9.47 -15.84
CA SER A 170 2.88 10.09 -15.03
C SER A 170 3.49 10.92 -13.89
N LEU A 171 2.75 11.92 -13.42
CA LEU A 171 3.08 12.68 -12.21
C LEU A 171 1.77 13.11 -11.56
N ASN A 172 1.42 12.54 -10.41
CA ASN A 172 0.13 12.80 -9.75
C ASN A 172 0.33 13.20 -8.29
N ALA A 173 -0.31 14.29 -7.86
CA ALA A 173 -0.33 14.73 -6.47
C ALA A 173 -1.35 13.94 -5.64
N TYR A 174 -1.01 13.62 -4.40
CA TYR A 174 -1.95 13.05 -3.44
C TYR A 174 -2.79 14.18 -2.86
N LEU A 175 -3.98 14.41 -3.42
CA LEU A 175 -4.92 15.39 -2.88
C LEU A 175 -5.49 14.91 -1.53
N GLY A 176 -6.02 15.87 -0.77
CA GLY A 176 -6.64 15.63 0.54
C GLY A 176 -8.15 15.43 0.50
N ALA A 177 -8.75 15.42 1.69
CA ALA A 177 -10.15 15.12 1.94
C ALA A 177 -11.11 16.31 1.74
N VAL A 178 -10.61 17.55 1.80
CA VAL A 178 -11.45 18.77 1.71
C VAL A 178 -12.29 18.82 0.42
N PRO A 179 -11.76 18.52 -0.79
CA PRO A 179 -12.58 18.51 -2.01
C PRO A 179 -13.70 17.47 -2.00
N ILE A 180 -13.51 16.34 -1.29
CA ILE A 180 -14.53 15.31 -1.12
C ILE A 180 -15.65 15.83 -0.21
N ALA A 181 -15.29 16.45 0.92
CA ALA A 181 -16.27 17.03 1.84
C ALA A 181 -17.11 18.12 1.17
N GLU A 182 -16.48 19.01 0.40
CA GLU A 182 -17.14 20.06 -0.39
C GLU A 182 -18.09 19.50 -1.46
N ALA A 183 -17.73 18.38 -2.10
CA ALA A 183 -18.62 17.68 -3.03
C ALA A 183 -19.89 17.17 -2.33
N LEU A 184 -19.72 16.56 -1.16
CA LEU A 184 -20.83 16.04 -0.36
C LEU A 184 -21.70 17.18 0.20
N ASP A 185 -21.09 18.30 0.61
CA ASP A 185 -21.80 19.51 1.05
C ASP A 185 -22.67 20.12 -0.05
N ALA A 186 -22.22 20.02 -1.31
CA ALA A 186 -22.98 20.43 -2.48
C ALA A 186 -24.05 19.40 -2.92
N GLY A 187 -24.24 18.33 -2.14
CA GLY A 187 -25.30 17.33 -2.36
C GLY A 187 -24.92 16.16 -3.26
N ALA A 188 -23.62 15.97 -3.55
CA ALA A 188 -23.18 14.78 -4.27
C ALA A 188 -23.49 13.50 -3.49
N THR A 189 -24.07 12.51 -4.17
CA THR A 189 -24.26 11.15 -3.65
C THR A 189 -23.14 10.22 -4.10
N ILE A 190 -22.40 10.62 -5.14
CA ILE A 190 -21.22 9.92 -5.64
C ILE A 190 -20.10 10.92 -5.84
N VAL A 191 -18.93 10.61 -5.29
CA VAL A 191 -17.70 11.39 -5.50
C VAL A 191 -16.64 10.50 -6.13
N VAL A 192 -16.25 10.81 -7.35
CA VAL A 192 -15.12 10.19 -8.03
C VAL A 192 -13.91 11.12 -8.00
N THR A 193 -12.73 10.56 -7.77
CA THR A 193 -11.50 11.33 -7.65
C THR A 193 -10.40 10.73 -8.53
N GLY A 194 -9.40 11.54 -8.86
CA GLY A 194 -8.11 11.07 -9.35
C GLY A 194 -7.25 10.58 -8.17
N ARG A 195 -5.97 10.94 -8.14
CA ARG A 195 -5.13 10.60 -6.99
C ARG A 195 -5.48 11.44 -5.75
N VAL A 196 -5.91 10.74 -4.70
CA VAL A 196 -6.02 11.26 -3.33
C VAL A 196 -5.15 10.41 -2.41
N VAL A 197 -4.88 10.86 -1.18
CA VAL A 197 -4.41 9.94 -0.15
C VAL A 197 -5.53 8.98 0.25
N ASP A 198 -5.18 7.73 0.49
CA ASP A 198 -6.13 6.62 0.64
C ASP A 198 -7.09 6.89 1.82
N SER A 199 -6.54 7.39 2.95
CA SER A 199 -7.33 7.84 4.11
C SER A 199 -8.29 9.01 3.85
N ALA A 200 -8.12 9.79 2.78
CA ALA A 200 -9.03 10.89 2.43
C ALA A 200 -10.42 10.39 2.05
N LEU A 201 -10.53 9.16 1.54
CA LEU A 201 -11.80 8.53 1.19
C LEU A 201 -12.70 8.34 2.42
N VAL A 202 -12.11 8.20 3.61
CA VAL A 202 -12.82 8.10 4.90
C VAL A 202 -12.86 9.43 5.64
N LEU A 203 -11.80 10.24 5.59
CA LEU A 203 -11.79 11.56 6.21
C LEU A 203 -12.79 12.52 5.55
N GLY A 204 -12.93 12.50 4.22
CA GLY A 204 -13.84 13.36 3.46
C GLY A 204 -15.31 13.29 3.91
N PRO A 205 -15.92 12.09 3.99
CA PRO A 205 -17.28 11.98 4.50
C PRO A 205 -17.40 12.36 5.97
N LEU A 206 -16.39 12.11 6.81
CA LEU A 206 -16.44 12.49 8.23
C LEU A 206 -16.34 14.01 8.44
N LEU A 207 -15.50 14.69 7.65
CA LEU A 207 -15.47 16.16 7.58
C LEU A 207 -16.85 16.72 7.21
N HIS A 208 -17.51 16.12 6.22
CA HIS A 208 -18.86 16.50 5.81
C HIS A 208 -19.90 16.25 6.91
N GLU A 209 -19.91 15.06 7.52
CA GLU A 209 -20.97 14.67 8.44
C GLU A 209 -20.89 15.39 9.79
N TYR A 210 -19.68 15.70 10.26
CA TYR A 210 -19.45 16.36 11.55
C TYR A 210 -19.11 17.85 11.45
N LYS A 211 -18.94 18.39 10.23
CA LYS A 211 -18.63 19.81 9.97
C LYS A 211 -17.38 20.29 10.72
N TRP A 212 -16.39 19.42 10.87
CA TRP A 212 -15.12 19.77 11.49
C TRP A 212 -14.42 20.86 10.68
N ASN A 213 -13.75 21.76 11.38
CA ASN A 213 -12.93 22.80 10.78
C ASN A 213 -11.55 22.24 10.41
N PRO A 214 -11.19 22.17 9.12
CA PRO A 214 -9.92 21.58 8.68
C PRO A 214 -8.67 22.33 9.17
N ASN A 215 -8.83 23.52 9.72
CA ASN A 215 -7.76 24.36 10.25
C ASN A 215 -7.70 24.37 11.79
N LYS A 216 -8.51 23.57 12.50
CA LYS A 216 -8.55 23.56 13.97
C LYS A 216 -8.77 22.17 14.58
N ASP A 217 -9.62 21.35 13.97
CA ASP A 217 -10.08 20.09 14.56
C ASP A 217 -9.15 18.92 14.20
N TRP A 218 -7.84 19.14 14.34
CA TRP A 218 -6.82 18.20 13.88
C TRP A 218 -6.86 16.85 14.60
N ASP A 219 -7.22 16.82 15.89
CA ASP A 219 -7.36 15.55 16.63
C ASP A 219 -8.48 14.68 16.05
N GLN A 220 -9.61 15.28 15.69
CA GLN A 220 -10.72 14.57 15.05
C GLN A 220 -10.33 14.08 13.65
N MET A 221 -9.68 14.95 12.86
CA MET A 221 -9.16 14.59 11.54
C MET A 221 -8.12 13.47 11.62
N ALA A 222 -7.26 13.48 12.64
CA ALA A 222 -6.30 12.43 12.92
C ALA A 222 -6.98 11.08 13.20
N GLY A 223 -8.02 11.06 14.03
CA GLY A 223 -8.84 9.88 14.27
C GLY A 223 -9.49 9.34 13.00
N ALA A 224 -10.07 10.22 12.18
CA ALA A 224 -10.69 9.87 10.90
C ALA A 224 -9.68 9.39 9.84
N SER A 225 -8.51 10.01 9.76
CA SER A 225 -7.42 9.55 8.89
C SER A 225 -6.90 8.18 9.32
N LEU A 226 -6.79 7.92 10.64
CA LEU A 226 -6.46 6.60 11.16
C LEU A 226 -7.54 5.58 10.84
N ALA A 227 -8.82 5.94 10.92
CA ALA A 227 -9.91 5.07 10.51
C ALA A 227 -9.78 4.68 9.03
N GLY A 228 -9.46 5.64 8.16
CA GLY A 228 -9.12 5.40 6.75
C GLY A 228 -7.95 4.43 6.57
N HIS A 229 -6.83 4.70 7.24
CA HIS A 229 -5.64 3.84 7.25
C HIS A 229 -5.92 2.39 7.70
N ILE A 230 -6.88 2.20 8.59
CA ILE A 230 -7.22 0.87 9.12
C ILE A 230 -8.13 0.09 8.17
N VAL A 231 -9.02 0.75 7.43
CA VAL A 231 -9.96 0.06 6.52
C VAL A 231 -9.48 -0.02 5.07
N GLU A 232 -8.41 0.71 4.72
CA GLU A 232 -7.75 0.52 3.42
C GLU A 232 -7.06 -0.85 3.32
N CYS A 233 -6.54 -1.16 2.15
CA CYS A 233 -5.88 -2.44 1.87
C CYS A 233 -6.79 -3.69 2.04
N GLY A 234 -8.11 -3.52 1.88
CA GLY A 234 -9.06 -4.62 1.77
C GLY A 234 -9.28 -5.33 3.10
N CYS A 235 -9.14 -6.66 3.13
CA CYS A 235 -9.47 -7.46 4.32
C CYS A 235 -8.37 -7.49 5.40
N HIS A 236 -7.33 -6.65 5.36
CA HIS A 236 -6.22 -6.75 6.31
C HIS A 236 -6.66 -6.68 7.77
N THR A 237 -7.45 -5.66 8.13
CA THR A 237 -7.94 -5.47 9.51
C THR A 237 -8.98 -6.51 9.94
N THR A 238 -9.57 -7.24 8.98
CA THR A 238 -10.52 -8.35 9.21
C THR A 238 -9.87 -9.73 9.11
N GLY A 239 -8.54 -9.81 9.16
CA GLY A 239 -7.78 -11.06 9.24
C GLY A 239 -7.05 -11.47 7.97
N GLY A 240 -7.09 -10.67 6.91
CA GLY A 240 -6.21 -10.83 5.76
C GLY A 240 -4.77 -10.46 6.13
N ASN A 241 -3.79 -11.17 5.58
CA ASN A 241 -2.37 -10.83 5.76
C ASN A 241 -1.93 -10.69 7.23
N PHE A 242 -2.58 -11.45 8.10
CA PHE A 242 -2.44 -11.48 9.55
C PHE A 242 -1.41 -12.53 9.97
N THR A 243 -0.58 -12.25 10.99
CA THR A 243 0.45 -13.18 11.48
C THR A 243 -0.13 -14.55 11.84
N ASP A 244 -1.24 -14.59 12.60
CA ASP A 244 -1.89 -15.86 12.97
C ASP A 244 -2.92 -16.26 11.91
N TRP A 245 -2.43 -16.40 10.67
CA TRP A 245 -3.23 -16.61 9.47
C TRP A 245 -4.18 -17.81 9.57
N GLU A 246 -3.82 -18.87 10.30
CA GLU A 246 -4.67 -20.06 10.48
C GLU A 246 -5.98 -19.74 11.20
N LEU A 247 -5.98 -18.80 12.14
CA LEU A 247 -7.21 -18.35 12.83
C LEU A 247 -8.17 -17.68 11.85
N SER A 248 -7.62 -16.94 10.90
CA SER A 248 -8.38 -16.27 9.85
C SER A 248 -8.88 -17.24 8.78
N ALA A 249 -7.98 -18.09 8.27
CA ALA A 249 -8.29 -19.08 7.24
C ALA A 249 -9.39 -20.05 7.69
N ASN A 250 -9.40 -20.43 8.97
CA ASN A 250 -10.35 -21.37 9.56
C ASN A 250 -11.46 -20.69 10.38
N SER A 251 -11.62 -19.37 10.28
CA SER A 251 -12.69 -18.66 10.98
C SER A 251 -14.09 -19.13 10.51
N PRO A 252 -15.13 -19.01 11.36
CA PRO A 252 -16.49 -19.40 11.00
C PRO A 252 -17.01 -18.74 9.72
N HIS A 253 -18.12 -19.27 9.18
CA HIS A 253 -18.78 -18.76 7.97
C HIS A 253 -17.91 -18.76 6.70
N GLY A 254 -16.94 -19.67 6.60
CA GLY A 254 -16.21 -19.96 5.35
C GLY A 254 -14.80 -19.37 5.27
N GLY A 255 -14.27 -18.79 6.34
CA GLY A 255 -12.89 -18.33 6.40
C GLY A 255 -12.53 -17.39 5.25
N TRP A 256 -11.40 -17.65 4.60
CA TRP A 256 -10.93 -16.83 3.48
C TRP A 256 -11.81 -16.85 2.24
N ALA A 257 -12.63 -17.88 2.05
CA ALA A 257 -13.54 -17.95 0.90
C ALA A 257 -14.72 -16.96 1.02
N ASN A 258 -15.01 -16.47 2.23
CA ASN A 258 -16.11 -15.54 2.50
C ASN A 258 -15.67 -14.42 3.45
N MET A 259 -14.46 -13.87 3.28
CA MET A 259 -13.95 -12.80 4.13
C MET A 259 -14.92 -11.63 4.22
N GLY A 260 -15.19 -11.16 5.44
CA GLY A 260 -15.90 -9.91 5.66
C GLY A 260 -15.00 -8.71 5.39
N PHE A 261 -15.42 -7.82 4.49
CA PHE A 261 -14.72 -6.55 4.27
C PHE A 261 -14.92 -5.57 5.44
N PRO A 262 -13.93 -4.70 5.71
CA PRO A 262 -13.94 -3.87 6.90
C PRO A 262 -14.98 -2.76 6.87
N ILE A 263 -15.50 -2.47 8.05
CA ILE A 263 -16.38 -1.35 8.34
C ILE A 263 -15.82 -0.59 9.54
N VAL A 264 -15.85 0.74 9.48
CA VAL A 264 -15.65 1.61 10.64
C VAL A 264 -16.93 2.32 11.02
N GLU A 265 -17.18 2.37 12.32
CA GLU A 265 -18.23 3.15 12.96
C GLU A 265 -17.57 4.32 13.69
N CYS A 266 -17.57 5.48 13.06
CA CYS A 266 -16.85 6.66 13.54
C CYS A 266 -17.75 7.58 14.35
N LYS A 267 -17.20 8.18 15.41
CA LYS A 267 -17.86 9.17 16.25
C LYS A 267 -17.38 10.59 15.96
N SER A 268 -18.14 11.56 16.47
CA SER A 268 -17.87 12.99 16.31
C SER A 268 -16.55 13.47 16.92
N ASN A 269 -16.00 12.72 17.88
CA ASN A 269 -14.73 13.00 18.53
C ASN A 269 -13.50 12.37 17.84
N GLY A 270 -13.69 11.61 16.75
CA GLY A 270 -12.62 10.92 16.03
C GLY A 270 -12.32 9.50 16.52
N ASP A 271 -12.93 9.03 17.60
CA ASP A 271 -12.86 7.62 18.01
C ASP A 271 -13.73 6.75 17.09
N PHE A 272 -13.35 5.49 16.90
CA PHE A 272 -14.10 4.60 16.02
C PHE A 272 -14.00 3.12 16.42
N ILE A 273 -15.00 2.35 15.99
CA ILE A 273 -15.01 0.90 16.11
C ILE A 273 -14.77 0.28 14.73
N VAL A 274 -13.83 -0.64 14.65
CA VAL A 274 -13.63 -1.52 13.49
C VAL A 274 -14.52 -2.75 13.65
N THR A 275 -15.24 -3.12 12.60
CA THR A 275 -16.10 -4.31 12.54
C THR A 275 -16.12 -4.87 11.11
N LYS A 276 -16.85 -5.96 10.90
CA LYS A 276 -17.15 -6.55 9.59
C LYS A 276 -18.63 -6.98 9.52
N PRO A 277 -19.19 -7.24 8.33
CA PRO A 277 -20.55 -7.78 8.20
C PRO A 277 -20.73 -9.08 8.98
N ALA A 278 -21.92 -9.28 9.54
CA ALA A 278 -22.28 -10.53 10.22
C ALA A 278 -22.28 -11.72 9.25
N GLU A 279 -22.13 -12.94 9.77
CA GLU A 279 -22.15 -14.19 8.97
C GLU A 279 -21.11 -14.25 7.84
N THR A 280 -19.99 -13.53 7.99
CA THR A 280 -18.83 -13.59 7.10
C THR A 280 -17.64 -14.25 7.80
N GLY A 281 -16.68 -14.73 7.02
CA GLY A 281 -15.37 -15.16 7.49
C GLY A 281 -14.47 -14.00 7.90
N GLY A 282 -13.25 -14.33 8.30
CA GLY A 282 -12.32 -13.40 8.93
C GLY A 282 -12.65 -13.15 10.40
N LEU A 283 -11.86 -12.29 11.04
CA LEU A 283 -11.94 -11.91 12.44
C LEU A 283 -11.46 -10.48 12.64
N VAL A 284 -12.13 -9.72 13.51
CA VAL A 284 -11.67 -8.37 13.90
C VAL A 284 -11.21 -8.42 15.36
N THR A 285 -9.90 -8.36 15.56
CA THR A 285 -9.25 -8.46 16.87
C THR A 285 -8.26 -7.32 17.08
N VAL A 286 -7.82 -7.11 18.32
CA VAL A 286 -6.73 -6.16 18.61
C VAL A 286 -5.51 -6.46 17.74
N ALA A 287 -5.17 -7.74 17.53
CA ALA A 287 -4.01 -8.13 16.72
C ALA A 287 -4.17 -7.74 15.24
N THR A 288 -5.32 -8.06 14.61
CA THR A 288 -5.55 -7.71 13.19
C THR A 288 -5.55 -6.20 12.96
N VAL A 289 -6.15 -5.44 13.88
CA VAL A 289 -6.21 -3.97 13.80
C VAL A 289 -4.83 -3.34 14.03
N THR A 290 -4.06 -3.80 15.02
CA THR A 290 -2.72 -3.25 15.31
C THR A 290 -1.69 -3.59 14.24
N GLU A 291 -1.80 -4.76 13.59
CA GLU A 291 -0.96 -5.09 12.43
C GLU A 291 -1.21 -4.13 11.27
N GLN A 292 -2.47 -3.86 10.93
CA GLN A 292 -2.78 -2.87 9.88
C GLN A 292 -2.39 -1.45 10.32
N LEU A 293 -2.52 -1.09 11.60
CA LEU A 293 -2.12 0.23 12.12
C LEU A 293 -0.64 0.54 11.83
N VAL A 294 0.26 -0.44 11.98
CA VAL A 294 1.70 -0.22 11.73
C VAL A 294 2.11 -0.44 10.27
N TYR A 295 1.21 -0.87 9.40
CA TYR A 295 1.49 -1.12 7.98
C TYR A 295 1.84 0.18 7.24
N GLU A 296 2.94 0.20 6.47
CA GLU A 296 3.33 1.34 5.61
C GLU A 296 3.51 2.69 6.32
N VAL A 297 3.69 2.67 7.64
CA VAL A 297 4.01 3.84 8.45
C VAL A 297 5.52 4.02 8.51
N LEU A 298 6.02 5.22 8.19
CA LEU A 298 7.42 5.58 8.35
C LEU A 298 7.69 6.04 9.79
N ASP A 299 7.56 7.35 10.06
CA ASP A 299 7.59 7.87 11.43
C ASP A 299 6.17 7.87 12.02
N PRO A 300 5.84 6.98 12.99
CA PRO A 300 4.52 6.95 13.61
C PRO A 300 4.19 8.17 14.48
N GLY A 301 5.19 8.96 14.92
CA GLY A 301 4.96 10.22 15.62
C GLY A 301 4.69 11.39 14.67
N SER A 302 5.06 11.25 13.40
CA SER A 302 4.90 12.27 12.36
C SER A 302 4.42 11.65 11.05
N TYR A 303 3.29 10.93 11.11
CA TYR A 303 2.72 10.36 9.90
C TYR A 303 2.03 11.46 9.10
N ILE A 304 2.76 11.97 8.09
CA ILE A 304 2.36 13.14 7.30
C ILE A 304 1.32 12.75 6.24
N LEU A 305 0.14 13.37 6.32
CA LEU A 305 -0.93 13.31 5.32
C LEU A 305 -1.20 14.73 4.77
N PRO A 306 -1.89 14.85 3.62
CA PRO A 306 -2.26 16.15 3.04
C PRO A 306 -3.04 17.05 4.00
N ASP A 307 -3.97 16.51 4.80
CA ASP A 307 -4.87 17.31 5.63
C ASP A 307 -4.45 17.43 7.09
N VAL A 308 -3.63 16.49 7.61
CA VAL A 308 -3.20 16.45 9.01
C VAL A 308 -1.88 15.68 9.15
N ILE A 309 -1.06 16.00 10.16
CA ILE A 309 0.04 15.13 10.60
C ILE A 309 -0.43 14.32 11.80
N LEU A 310 -0.44 13.00 11.64
CA LEU A 310 -0.95 12.04 12.62
C LEU A 310 0.16 11.58 13.58
N ASP A 311 -0.12 11.59 14.88
CA ASP A 311 0.70 10.99 15.93
C ASP A 311 0.00 9.76 16.49
N LEU A 312 0.60 8.59 16.23
CA LEU A 312 0.07 7.28 16.59
C LEU A 312 0.56 6.78 17.95
N ARG A 313 1.50 7.47 18.61
CA ARG A 313 2.20 6.94 19.80
C ARG A 313 1.28 6.74 21.00
N ASN A 314 0.20 7.52 21.06
CA ASN A 314 -0.81 7.49 22.13
C ASN A 314 -2.07 6.70 21.75
N VAL A 315 -2.11 6.08 20.56
CA VAL A 315 -3.25 5.29 20.13
C VAL A 315 -3.42 4.08 21.03
N LYS A 316 -4.66 3.80 21.42
CA LYS A 316 -5.05 2.63 22.18
C LYS A 316 -6.05 1.82 21.38
N VAL A 317 -5.89 0.49 21.42
CA VAL A 317 -6.74 -0.47 20.73
C VAL A 317 -7.27 -1.46 21.76
N SER A 318 -8.59 -1.66 21.79
CA SER A 318 -9.24 -2.51 22.79
C SER A 318 -10.40 -3.31 22.19
N GLN A 319 -10.51 -4.58 22.58
CA GLN A 319 -11.66 -5.41 22.18
C GLN A 319 -12.90 -4.98 22.96
N VAL A 320 -13.98 -4.64 22.27
CA VAL A 320 -15.26 -4.21 22.90
C VAL A 320 -16.43 -5.14 22.60
N GLY A 321 -16.22 -6.14 21.76
CA GLY A 321 -17.18 -7.21 21.47
C GLY A 321 -16.59 -8.21 20.48
N LYS A 322 -17.32 -9.28 20.17
CA LYS A 322 -16.94 -10.20 19.08
C LYS A 322 -16.85 -9.40 17.77
N ASP A 323 -15.73 -9.52 17.07
CA ASP A 323 -15.44 -8.80 15.82
C ASP A 323 -15.62 -7.28 15.91
N ARG A 324 -15.41 -6.71 17.11
CA ARG A 324 -15.53 -5.27 17.37
C ARG A 324 -14.38 -4.76 18.20
N VAL A 325 -13.59 -3.87 17.60
CA VAL A 325 -12.38 -3.30 18.21
C VAL A 325 -12.47 -1.79 18.21
N LEU A 326 -12.37 -1.19 19.40
CA LEU A 326 -12.36 0.26 19.59
C LEU A 326 -10.93 0.79 19.46
N VAL A 327 -10.78 1.85 18.66
CA VAL A 327 -9.54 2.61 18.47
C VAL A 327 -9.75 4.04 18.96
N THR A 328 -8.82 4.53 19.80
CA THR A 328 -8.89 5.87 20.42
C THR A 328 -7.50 6.49 20.53
N GLY A 329 -7.44 7.78 20.81
CA GLY A 329 -6.19 8.45 21.24
C GLY A 329 -5.26 8.90 20.11
N ALA A 330 -5.72 8.87 18.86
CA ALA A 330 -5.05 9.53 17.75
C ALA A 330 -4.96 11.05 18.00
N LYS A 331 -3.80 11.65 17.70
CA LYS A 331 -3.57 13.09 17.85
C LYS A 331 -3.12 13.71 16.55
N GLY A 332 -3.59 14.92 16.28
CA GLY A 332 -3.36 15.62 15.02
C GLY A 332 -2.57 16.90 15.21
N ARG A 333 -1.74 17.21 14.23
CA ARG A 333 -1.01 18.47 14.10
C ARG A 333 -1.30 19.08 12.73
N PRO A 334 -1.10 20.40 12.57
CA PRO A 334 -1.30 21.05 11.28
C PRO A 334 -0.51 20.35 10.16
N PRO A 335 -1.05 20.26 8.94
CA PRO A 335 -0.35 19.63 7.82
C PRO A 335 0.80 20.49 7.31
N THR A 336 1.70 19.88 6.55
CA THR A 336 2.79 20.60 5.86
C THR A 336 2.26 21.48 4.73
N PRO A 337 3.02 22.48 4.24
CA PRO A 337 2.62 23.29 3.08
C PRO A 337 2.78 22.57 1.73
N TYR A 338 3.12 21.28 1.73
CA TYR A 338 3.42 20.50 0.52
C TYR A 338 2.45 19.33 0.35
N LEU A 339 2.30 18.88 -0.90
CA LEU A 339 1.73 17.59 -1.24
C LEU A 339 2.84 16.65 -1.71
N LYS A 340 2.73 15.37 -1.37
CA LYS A 340 3.49 14.31 -2.04
C LYS A 340 2.94 14.16 -3.45
N CYS A 341 3.82 14.04 -4.43
CA CYS A 341 3.51 13.64 -5.79
C CYS A 341 4.22 12.32 -6.10
N SER A 342 3.50 11.40 -6.75
CA SER A 342 4.04 10.14 -7.29
C SER A 342 4.35 10.35 -8.76
N GLY A 343 5.62 10.23 -9.12
CA GLY A 343 6.11 10.27 -10.48
C GLY A 343 6.55 8.89 -10.94
N ILE A 344 6.36 8.60 -12.23
CA ILE A 344 6.84 7.38 -12.86
C ILE A 344 7.57 7.75 -14.14
N TYR A 345 8.74 7.19 -14.37
CA TYR A 345 9.47 7.29 -15.63
C TYR A 345 9.92 5.89 -16.10
N VAL A 346 10.41 5.80 -17.33
CA VAL A 346 10.94 4.55 -17.89
C VAL A 346 12.46 4.61 -17.95
N GLU A 347 13.11 3.59 -17.39
CA GLU A 347 14.56 3.45 -17.33
C GLU A 347 15.02 2.13 -17.94
N GLY A 348 15.13 2.13 -19.27
CA GLY A 348 15.49 0.95 -20.04
C GLY A 348 14.39 -0.12 -19.98
N TYR A 349 14.82 -1.38 -19.97
CA TYR A 349 13.96 -2.54 -20.05
C TYR A 349 14.33 -3.57 -18.99
N LYS A 350 13.38 -4.43 -18.65
CA LYS A 350 13.60 -5.58 -17.77
C LYS A 350 13.01 -6.86 -18.34
N ILE A 351 13.59 -7.98 -17.97
CA ILE A 351 13.10 -9.33 -18.26
C ILE A 351 13.10 -10.18 -17.00
N THR A 352 12.14 -11.09 -16.88
CA THR A 352 12.08 -12.10 -15.83
C THR A 352 11.81 -13.45 -16.49
N ALA A 353 12.54 -14.46 -16.06
CA ALA A 353 12.50 -15.80 -16.61
C ALA A 353 12.52 -16.81 -15.46
N ASP A 354 11.68 -17.84 -15.55
CA ASP A 354 11.49 -18.84 -14.50
C ASP A 354 11.63 -20.26 -15.09
N LEU A 355 12.39 -21.11 -14.40
CA LEU A 355 12.59 -22.53 -14.75
C LEU A 355 12.32 -23.39 -13.50
N TRP A 356 11.43 -24.37 -13.61
CA TRP A 356 11.23 -25.32 -12.51
C TRP A 356 12.30 -26.40 -12.54
N ILE A 357 12.85 -26.73 -11.37
CA ILE A 357 13.88 -27.75 -11.22
C ILE A 357 13.45 -28.70 -10.11
N GLY A 358 13.26 -29.95 -10.49
CA GLY A 358 12.93 -31.05 -9.60
C GLY A 358 14.11 -32.00 -9.32
N GLY A 359 14.05 -32.68 -8.18
CA GLY A 359 14.93 -33.77 -7.78
C GLY A 359 16.03 -33.36 -6.80
N ILE A 360 16.97 -34.29 -6.59
CA ILE A 360 18.11 -34.09 -5.68
C ILE A 360 18.90 -32.86 -6.11
N ASP A 361 19.36 -32.08 -5.13
CA ASP A 361 20.17 -30.87 -5.31
C ASP A 361 19.49 -29.73 -6.10
N ALA A 362 18.15 -29.66 -6.08
CA ALA A 362 17.41 -28.69 -6.87
C ALA A 362 17.92 -27.25 -6.71
N ARG A 363 18.21 -26.80 -5.48
CA ARG A 363 18.83 -25.48 -5.21
C ARG A 363 20.18 -25.32 -5.92
N ARG A 364 21.10 -26.28 -5.79
CA ARG A 364 22.44 -26.20 -6.40
C ARG A 364 22.35 -26.19 -7.92
N LYS A 365 21.46 -27.02 -8.48
CA LYS A 365 21.14 -27.05 -9.91
C LYS A 365 20.59 -25.72 -10.40
N ALA A 366 19.64 -25.11 -9.68
CA ALA A 366 19.05 -23.81 -10.05
C ALA A 366 20.11 -22.71 -10.13
N LEU A 367 20.96 -22.59 -9.12
CA LEU A 367 22.03 -21.60 -9.14
C LEU A 367 23.04 -21.85 -10.27
N ALA A 368 23.42 -23.11 -10.51
CA ALA A 368 24.31 -23.47 -11.61
C ALA A 368 23.70 -23.21 -13.00
N VAL A 369 22.41 -23.52 -13.18
CA VAL A 369 21.66 -23.27 -14.41
C VAL A 369 21.55 -21.77 -14.69
N GLY A 370 21.14 -20.99 -13.69
CA GLY A 370 21.00 -19.55 -13.83
C GLY A 370 22.34 -18.86 -14.13
N ASP A 371 23.40 -19.24 -13.44
CA ASP A 371 24.76 -18.75 -13.73
C ASP A 371 25.21 -19.10 -15.16
N ALA A 372 24.97 -20.33 -15.62
CA ALA A 372 25.29 -20.74 -16.99
C ALA A 372 24.51 -19.96 -18.05
N VAL A 373 23.21 -19.72 -17.84
CA VAL A 373 22.36 -18.93 -18.76
C VAL A 373 22.88 -17.49 -18.85
N VAL A 374 23.16 -16.85 -17.70
CA VAL A 374 23.67 -15.47 -17.66
C VAL A 374 25.03 -15.37 -18.36
N LYS A 375 25.95 -16.29 -18.08
CA LYS A 375 27.27 -16.33 -18.73
C LYS A 375 27.19 -16.50 -20.24
N ARG A 376 26.29 -17.36 -20.73
CA ARG A 376 26.06 -17.56 -22.17
C ARG A 376 25.45 -16.32 -22.82
N ALA A 377 24.48 -15.70 -22.16
CA ALA A 377 23.87 -14.47 -22.66
C ALA A 377 24.88 -13.32 -22.74
N ARG A 378 25.77 -13.17 -21.75
CA ARG A 378 26.89 -12.20 -21.78
C ARG A 378 27.87 -12.43 -22.93
N LYS A 379 28.27 -13.68 -23.18
CA LYS A 379 29.10 -14.00 -24.36
C LYS A 379 28.43 -13.63 -25.67
N ASN A 380 27.10 -13.78 -25.75
CA ASN A 380 26.36 -13.33 -26.92
C ASN A 380 26.34 -11.80 -27.02
N LEU A 381 26.15 -11.07 -25.92
CA LEU A 381 26.24 -9.59 -25.90
C LEU A 381 27.60 -9.13 -26.43
N GLU A 382 28.70 -9.69 -25.92
CA GLU A 382 30.06 -9.43 -26.38
C GLU A 382 30.23 -9.71 -27.88
N LYS A 383 29.77 -10.87 -28.34
CA LYS A 383 29.83 -11.27 -29.76
C LYS A 383 29.09 -10.31 -30.69
N PHE A 384 27.98 -9.75 -30.22
CA PHE A 384 27.17 -8.81 -31.00
C PHE A 384 27.53 -7.34 -30.75
N GLY A 385 28.54 -7.04 -29.93
CA GLY A 385 28.95 -5.68 -29.60
C GLY A 385 27.90 -4.88 -28.82
N ILE A 386 27.09 -5.56 -28.00
CA ILE A 386 26.07 -4.95 -27.14
C ILE A 386 26.63 -4.82 -25.72
N GLU A 387 26.30 -3.73 -25.01
CA GLU A 387 26.69 -3.52 -23.62
C GLU A 387 26.17 -4.63 -22.67
N ASP A 388 26.80 -4.78 -21.50
CA ASP A 388 26.35 -5.75 -20.49
C ASP A 388 25.04 -5.29 -19.82
N TYR A 389 24.36 -6.24 -19.18
CA TYR A 389 23.25 -5.98 -18.29
C TYR A 389 23.65 -5.02 -17.17
N THR A 390 22.82 -4.01 -16.91
CA THR A 390 23.04 -3.05 -15.80
C THR A 390 22.77 -3.69 -14.44
N ALA A 391 21.93 -4.72 -14.40
CA ALA A 391 21.71 -5.54 -13.22
C ALA A 391 21.22 -6.94 -13.63
N VAL A 392 21.66 -7.97 -12.90
CA VAL A 392 21.19 -9.35 -13.06
C VAL A 392 21.04 -9.99 -11.68
N ARG A 393 20.00 -10.80 -11.49
CA ARG A 393 19.75 -11.57 -10.28
C ARG A 393 19.33 -12.99 -10.65
N VAL A 394 19.89 -13.96 -9.93
CA VAL A 394 19.53 -15.39 -10.02
C VAL A 394 19.09 -15.85 -8.64
N GLU A 395 17.92 -16.46 -8.54
CA GLU A 395 17.33 -16.92 -7.29
C GLU A 395 16.82 -18.36 -7.42
N ALA A 396 16.93 -19.14 -6.35
CA ALA A 396 16.32 -20.45 -6.21
C ALA A 396 15.12 -20.35 -5.25
N LEU A 397 13.93 -20.10 -5.80
CA LEU A 397 12.69 -19.97 -5.04
C LEU A 397 12.22 -21.34 -4.57
N GLY A 398 11.75 -21.43 -3.32
CA GLY A 398 11.50 -22.71 -2.65
C GLY A 398 12.71 -23.23 -1.86
N ALA A 399 13.85 -22.54 -1.91
CA ALA A 399 15.03 -22.83 -1.09
C ALA A 399 15.57 -21.56 -0.38
N GLU A 400 14.64 -20.74 0.09
CA GLU A 400 14.86 -19.57 0.97
C GLU A 400 15.89 -18.54 0.47
N SER A 401 15.97 -18.32 -0.85
CA SER A 401 16.83 -17.26 -1.41
C SER A 401 16.55 -15.87 -0.82
N SER A 402 15.32 -15.62 -0.36
CA SER A 402 14.90 -14.37 0.26
C SER A 402 15.40 -14.18 1.71
N TYR A 403 15.79 -15.24 2.41
CA TYR A 403 16.31 -15.18 3.79
C TYR A 403 17.82 -14.96 3.88
N GLY A 404 18.53 -14.96 2.74
CA GLY A 404 19.97 -14.74 2.67
C GLY A 404 20.76 -15.67 3.61
N PRO A 405 21.58 -15.13 4.54
CA PRO A 405 22.36 -15.95 5.46
C PRO A 405 21.52 -16.69 6.51
N HIS A 406 20.24 -16.34 6.64
CA HIS A 406 19.32 -16.96 7.62
C HIS A 406 18.50 -18.11 7.04
N ALA A 407 18.78 -18.51 5.80
CA ALA A 407 18.13 -19.65 5.17
C ALA A 407 18.43 -20.96 5.93
N THR A 408 17.40 -21.74 6.21
CA THR A 408 17.41 -23.04 6.86
C THR A 408 16.87 -24.16 5.97
N ALA A 409 15.94 -23.87 5.05
CA ALA A 409 15.33 -24.84 4.15
C ALA A 409 16.04 -24.91 2.79
N ILE A 410 17.32 -25.31 2.79
CA ILE A 410 18.16 -25.32 1.57
C ILE A 410 18.13 -26.64 0.78
N ASP A 411 17.61 -27.72 1.37
CA ASP A 411 17.58 -29.08 0.80
C ASP A 411 16.26 -29.42 0.10
N SER A 412 15.55 -28.42 -0.42
CA SER A 412 14.32 -28.59 -1.20
C SER A 412 14.58 -29.38 -2.48
N ARG A 413 13.64 -30.28 -2.82
CA ARG A 413 13.68 -31.08 -4.05
C ARG A 413 12.90 -30.46 -5.20
N GLU A 414 12.22 -29.36 -4.97
CA GLU A 414 11.45 -28.62 -5.96
C GLU A 414 11.73 -27.14 -5.76
N VAL A 415 12.33 -26.50 -6.76
CA VAL A 415 12.64 -25.07 -6.73
C VAL A 415 12.33 -24.42 -8.07
N CYS A 416 12.06 -23.13 -8.07
CA CYS A 416 12.04 -22.32 -9.28
C CYS A 416 13.35 -21.52 -9.38
N CYS A 417 14.13 -21.77 -10.43
CA CYS A 417 15.23 -20.92 -10.83
C CYS A 417 14.67 -19.68 -11.52
N ARG A 418 14.70 -18.56 -10.81
CA ARG A 418 14.28 -17.26 -11.32
C ARG A 418 15.50 -16.45 -11.74
N ILE A 419 15.48 -15.92 -12.96
CA ILE A 419 16.52 -15.04 -13.51
C ILE A 419 15.86 -13.73 -13.91
N THR A 420 16.36 -12.61 -13.41
CA THR A 420 15.89 -11.28 -13.78
C THR A 420 17.05 -10.41 -14.21
N ALA A 421 16.86 -9.59 -15.24
CA ALA A 421 17.89 -8.67 -15.72
C ALA A 421 17.31 -7.34 -16.19
N VAL A 422 18.12 -6.29 -16.09
CA VAL A 422 17.86 -4.94 -16.62
C VAL A 422 18.91 -4.62 -17.69
N HIS A 423 18.49 -3.92 -18.74
CA HIS A 423 19.37 -3.44 -19.80
C HIS A 423 18.80 -2.12 -20.38
N PRO A 424 19.64 -1.17 -20.82
CA PRO A 424 19.17 0.06 -21.45
C PRO A 424 18.36 -0.21 -22.73
N GLU A 425 18.74 -1.23 -23.48
CA GLU A 425 18.10 -1.62 -24.73
C GLU A 425 17.34 -2.95 -24.67
N LYS A 426 16.21 -3.03 -25.38
CA LYS A 426 15.38 -4.24 -25.46
C LYS A 426 16.12 -5.45 -26.03
N HIS A 427 16.99 -5.23 -27.02
CA HIS A 427 17.68 -6.30 -27.74
C HIS A 427 18.66 -7.07 -26.85
N GLY A 428 19.35 -6.41 -25.92
CA GLY A 428 20.25 -7.09 -24.98
C GLY A 428 19.53 -8.12 -24.08
N LEU A 429 18.29 -7.84 -23.70
CA LEU A 429 17.48 -8.76 -22.88
C LEU A 429 16.88 -9.92 -23.69
N LEU A 430 16.67 -9.74 -24.99
CA LEU A 430 16.22 -10.83 -25.85
C LEU A 430 17.27 -11.96 -25.89
N LEU A 431 18.56 -11.62 -25.81
CA LEU A 431 19.64 -12.60 -25.74
C LEU A 431 19.58 -13.47 -24.47
N LEU A 432 19.17 -12.90 -23.33
CA LEU A 432 18.89 -13.70 -22.14
C LEU A 432 17.71 -14.65 -22.37
N GLY A 433 16.63 -14.14 -22.96
CA GLY A 433 15.41 -14.91 -23.20
C GLY A 433 15.60 -16.10 -24.14
N VAL A 434 16.49 -16.00 -25.13
CA VAL A 434 16.79 -17.12 -26.05
C VAL A 434 17.70 -18.18 -25.42
N GLU A 435 18.53 -17.84 -24.44
CA GLU A 435 19.41 -18.79 -23.75
C GLU A 435 18.69 -19.61 -22.67
N LEU A 436 17.45 -19.23 -22.31
CA LEU A 436 16.66 -19.95 -21.33
C LEU A 436 16.25 -21.35 -21.81
N ALA A 437 15.66 -21.47 -23.01
CA ALA A 437 15.14 -22.74 -23.51
C ALA A 437 16.23 -23.81 -23.75
N PRO A 438 17.39 -23.49 -24.34
CA PRO A 438 18.49 -24.45 -24.48
C PRO A 438 19.02 -25.00 -23.14
N SER A 439 18.82 -24.29 -22.03
CA SER A 439 19.25 -24.79 -20.71
C SER A 439 18.53 -26.08 -20.30
N ALA A 440 17.30 -26.30 -20.76
CA ALA A 440 16.52 -27.49 -20.42
C ALA A 440 17.11 -28.79 -20.99
N THR A 441 17.85 -28.70 -22.10
CA THR A 441 18.54 -29.86 -22.72
C THR A 441 20.05 -29.83 -22.53
N GLY A 442 20.64 -28.65 -22.28
CA GLY A 442 22.09 -28.46 -22.18
C GLY A 442 22.66 -28.39 -20.77
N ASN A 443 21.83 -28.24 -19.73
CA ASN A 443 22.29 -28.06 -18.35
C ASN A 443 21.85 -29.25 -17.45
N ALA A 444 21.43 -28.97 -16.21
CA ALA A 444 21.18 -29.98 -15.19
C ALA A 444 19.90 -30.81 -15.45
N PRO A 445 19.84 -32.09 -15.04
CA PRO A 445 18.64 -32.90 -15.13
C PRO A 445 17.57 -32.46 -14.12
N GLY A 446 16.30 -32.64 -14.50
CA GLY A 446 15.14 -32.28 -13.69
C GLY A 446 14.56 -30.90 -13.99
N ILE A 447 15.06 -30.22 -15.03
CA ILE A 447 14.45 -28.98 -15.54
C ILE A 447 13.14 -29.32 -16.23
N THR A 448 12.06 -28.68 -15.79
CA THR A 448 10.72 -28.80 -16.34
C THR A 448 9.99 -27.47 -16.23
N GLY A 449 8.79 -27.36 -16.80
CA GLY A 449 7.95 -26.17 -16.64
C GLY A 449 8.56 -24.86 -17.18
N GLY A 450 7.82 -23.76 -16.99
CA GLY A 450 8.09 -22.43 -17.54
C GLY A 450 6.86 -21.78 -18.21
N GLY A 451 5.84 -22.57 -18.54
CA GLY A 451 4.42 -22.19 -18.71
C GLY A 451 4.00 -21.15 -19.76
N GLY A 452 4.85 -20.22 -20.19
CA GLY A 452 4.47 -19.03 -20.95
C GLY A 452 5.28 -18.78 -22.23
N GLY A 453 6.08 -19.75 -22.68
CA GLY A 453 6.98 -19.57 -23.82
C GLY A 453 8.25 -18.79 -23.45
N ARG A 454 8.89 -18.16 -24.44
CA ARG A 454 10.10 -17.35 -24.19
C ARG A 454 9.72 -16.07 -23.45
N PRO A 455 10.46 -15.69 -22.39
CA PRO A 455 10.20 -14.45 -21.69
C PRO A 455 10.43 -13.25 -22.61
N HIS A 456 9.61 -12.22 -22.46
CA HIS A 456 9.69 -11.01 -23.27
C HIS A 456 10.10 -9.80 -22.42
N PRO A 457 11.05 -8.98 -22.89
CA PRO A 457 11.39 -7.75 -22.21
C PRO A 457 10.20 -6.78 -22.18
N SER A 458 10.08 -6.07 -21.06
CA SER A 458 9.08 -5.01 -20.85
C SER A 458 9.79 -3.71 -20.42
N PRO A 459 9.17 -2.54 -20.63
CA PRO A 459 9.72 -1.29 -20.10
C PRO A 459 9.94 -1.40 -18.59
N ASN A 460 11.11 -0.98 -18.12
CA ASN A 460 11.41 -0.91 -16.70
C ASN A 460 10.90 0.42 -16.17
N MET A 461 9.74 0.40 -15.52
CA MET A 461 9.16 1.60 -14.91
C MET A 461 9.80 1.82 -13.54
N THR A 462 10.15 3.06 -13.25
CA THR A 462 10.72 3.47 -11.97
C THR A 462 9.82 4.52 -11.34
N HIS A 463 9.42 4.27 -10.09
CA HIS A 463 8.66 5.22 -9.28
C HIS A 463 9.62 6.17 -8.56
N TYR A 464 9.18 7.41 -8.36
CA TYR A 464 9.80 8.35 -7.44
C TYR A 464 8.75 9.25 -6.78
N SER A 465 9.10 9.77 -5.62
CA SER A 465 8.34 10.75 -4.86
C SER A 465 8.99 12.12 -4.98
N ILE A 466 8.17 13.13 -5.16
CA ILE A 466 8.58 14.54 -5.15
C ILE A 466 7.54 15.35 -4.39
N LEU A 467 7.88 16.55 -3.95
CA LEU A 467 7.00 17.44 -3.25
C LEU A 467 6.64 18.62 -4.12
N ALA A 468 5.41 19.12 -3.95
CA ALA A 468 4.97 20.34 -4.59
C ALA A 468 4.19 21.22 -3.59
N PRO A 469 4.35 22.55 -3.63
CA PRO A 469 3.57 23.46 -2.80
C PRO A 469 2.08 23.29 -3.04
N LYS A 470 1.31 23.18 -1.95
CA LYS A 470 -0.16 23.09 -1.98
C LYS A 470 -0.80 24.23 -2.79
N GLY A 471 -0.28 25.45 -2.67
CA GLY A 471 -0.76 26.62 -3.40
C GLY A 471 -0.62 26.53 -4.92
N ALA A 472 0.29 25.70 -5.43
CA ALA A 472 0.49 25.48 -6.87
C ALA A 472 -0.46 24.42 -7.46
N ILE A 473 -1.19 23.68 -6.62
CA ILE A 473 -2.01 22.53 -7.02
C ILE A 473 -3.42 22.71 -6.46
N PRO A 474 -4.24 23.66 -6.93
CA PRO A 474 -5.61 23.74 -6.49
C PRO A 474 -6.41 22.52 -6.99
N ALA A 475 -7.22 21.94 -6.11
CA ALA A 475 -8.18 20.92 -6.53
C ALA A 475 -9.31 21.58 -7.33
N LYS A 476 -9.87 20.85 -8.29
CA LYS A 476 -11.01 21.30 -9.11
C LYS A 476 -12.16 20.32 -8.93
N LEU A 477 -13.32 20.85 -8.58
CA LEU A 477 -14.54 20.11 -8.32
C LEU A 477 -15.56 20.40 -9.42
N THR A 478 -16.07 19.34 -10.06
CA THR A 478 -17.13 19.40 -11.08
C THR A 478 -18.31 18.54 -10.63
N ILE A 479 -19.49 19.12 -10.48
CA ILE A 479 -20.66 18.46 -9.85
C ILE A 479 -21.89 18.58 -10.74
N GLY A 480 -22.64 17.49 -10.89
CA GLY A 480 -23.90 17.46 -11.62
C GLY A 480 -23.75 17.57 -13.14
N THR A 481 -24.87 17.79 -13.83
CA THR A 481 -24.96 17.83 -15.30
C THR A 481 -25.86 18.97 -15.78
N GLY A 482 -25.69 19.35 -17.06
CA GLY A 482 -26.53 20.36 -17.73
C GLY A 482 -26.60 21.68 -16.95
N ASP A 483 -27.81 22.20 -16.77
CA ASP A 483 -28.05 23.47 -16.06
C ASP A 483 -27.71 23.43 -14.56
N LYS A 484 -27.48 22.24 -14.00
CA LYS A 484 -27.07 22.04 -12.60
C LYS A 484 -25.56 21.79 -12.45
N LEU A 485 -24.79 21.94 -13.52
CA LEU A 485 -23.34 21.78 -13.51
C LEU A 485 -22.69 22.89 -12.68
N ILE A 486 -21.96 22.50 -11.64
CA ILE A 486 -21.17 23.41 -10.80
C ILE A 486 -19.70 23.09 -10.99
N GLN A 487 -18.89 24.11 -11.25
CA GLN A 487 -17.43 24.02 -11.27
C GLN A 487 -16.83 24.95 -10.22
N LYS A 488 -16.00 24.40 -9.34
CA LYS A 488 -15.37 25.14 -8.24
C LYS A 488 -13.88 24.80 -8.16
N THR A 489 -13.06 25.82 -8.01
CA THR A 489 -11.65 25.67 -7.63
C THR A 489 -11.55 25.69 -6.11
N ILE A 490 -10.97 24.65 -5.54
CA ILE A 490 -10.79 24.49 -4.10
C ILE A 490 -9.30 24.69 -3.81
N PRO A 491 -8.90 25.84 -3.25
CA PRO A 491 -7.52 26.04 -2.85
C PRO A 491 -7.21 25.11 -1.67
N PHE A 492 -6.01 24.58 -1.62
CA PHE A 492 -5.51 24.00 -0.39
C PHE A 492 -5.28 25.12 0.61
N THR A 493 -6.03 25.11 1.70
CA THR A 493 -5.80 25.98 2.84
C THR A 493 -5.02 25.20 3.88
N GLY A 494 -3.99 25.82 4.45
CA GLY A 494 -3.15 25.25 5.49
C GLY A 494 -2.17 26.32 5.95
N PRO A 495 -1.68 26.27 7.20
CA PRO A 495 -0.79 27.31 7.68
C PRO A 495 0.54 27.23 6.93
N SER A 496 0.99 28.37 6.38
CA SER A 496 2.22 28.48 5.57
C SER A 496 3.49 28.32 6.39
N ASP A 497 3.43 28.59 7.70
CA ASP A 497 4.59 28.76 8.59
C ASP A 497 4.64 27.75 9.73
N VAL A 498 4.21 26.50 9.48
CA VAL A 498 4.29 25.44 10.51
C VAL A 498 5.68 24.80 10.47
N LYS A 499 6.47 24.99 11.53
CA LYS A 499 7.65 24.16 11.75
C LYS A 499 7.19 22.78 12.17
N ASN A 500 7.56 21.76 11.40
CA ASN A 500 7.44 20.38 11.84
C ASN A 500 8.45 20.13 12.97
N GLU A 501 8.01 20.29 14.21
CA GLU A 501 8.77 19.78 15.35
C GLU A 501 8.58 18.26 15.40
N TYR A 502 9.62 17.51 15.05
CA TYR A 502 9.59 16.07 15.23
C TYR A 502 9.43 15.77 16.72
N PRO A 503 8.52 14.85 17.07
CA PRO A 503 8.38 14.46 18.44
C PRO A 503 9.68 13.87 18.98
N PRO A 504 9.96 14.00 20.28
CA PRO A 504 11.17 13.47 20.87
C PRO A 504 11.22 11.94 20.72
N VAL A 505 12.42 11.43 20.52
CA VAL A 505 12.71 9.99 20.58
C VAL A 505 12.35 9.50 21.98
N LEU A 506 11.59 8.41 22.05
CA LEU A 506 11.20 7.81 23.32
C LEU A 506 12.34 6.92 23.84
N PRO A 507 12.62 6.92 25.15
CA PRO A 507 13.63 6.03 25.71
C PRO A 507 13.20 4.56 25.57
N ALA A 508 14.18 3.66 25.56
CA ALA A 508 13.92 2.23 25.63
C ALA A 508 13.11 1.87 26.90
N ALA A 509 12.22 0.89 26.77
CA ALA A 509 11.42 0.44 27.90
C ALA A 509 12.32 -0.24 28.95
N PRO A 510 12.25 0.15 30.24
CA PRO A 510 13.05 -0.47 31.27
C PRO A 510 12.59 -1.92 31.51
N LEU A 511 13.54 -2.81 31.79
CA LEU A 511 13.21 -4.16 32.22
C LEU A 511 12.54 -4.15 33.61
N PRO A 512 11.63 -5.09 33.91
CA PRO A 512 11.04 -5.22 35.24
C PRO A 512 12.12 -5.50 36.31
N ALA A 513 12.02 -4.85 37.48
CA ALA A 513 12.98 -4.96 38.57
C ALA A 513 13.17 -6.39 39.13
N ASN A 514 12.18 -7.27 38.96
CA ASN A 514 12.19 -8.67 39.42
C ASN A 514 12.26 -9.67 38.25
N ALA A 515 12.93 -9.33 37.14
CA ALA A 515 13.11 -10.26 36.04
C ALA A 515 13.90 -11.50 36.52
N SER A 516 13.29 -12.69 36.44
CA SER A 516 13.93 -13.99 36.71
C SER A 516 15.25 -14.13 35.93
N GLU A 517 16.29 -14.67 36.56
CA GLU A 517 17.61 -14.87 35.93
C GLU A 517 17.59 -15.95 34.84
N GLU A 518 16.72 -16.97 34.93
CA GLU A 518 16.62 -18.01 33.89
C GLU A 518 15.83 -17.47 32.67
N THR A 519 16.57 -17.19 31.59
CA THR A 519 16.02 -16.80 30.29
C THR A 519 16.12 -17.94 29.28
N VAL A 520 15.21 -17.94 28.31
CA VAL A 520 15.23 -18.84 27.16
C VAL A 520 15.14 -18.03 25.87
N LEU A 521 15.80 -18.54 24.83
CA LEU A 521 15.83 -17.93 23.52
C LEU A 521 14.63 -18.42 22.70
N VAL A 522 13.74 -17.52 22.29
CA VAL A 522 12.54 -17.82 21.49
C VAL A 522 12.48 -16.96 20.22
N PRO A 523 11.97 -17.48 19.09
CA PRO A 523 11.72 -16.65 17.92
C PRO A 523 10.57 -15.67 18.20
N LEU A 524 10.63 -14.48 17.62
CA LEU A 524 9.66 -13.40 17.82
C LEU A 524 8.22 -13.85 17.55
N ILE A 525 7.97 -14.71 16.56
CA ILE A 525 6.64 -15.27 16.25
C ILE A 525 5.89 -15.78 17.48
N ARG A 526 6.61 -16.32 18.48
CA ARG A 526 6.01 -16.86 19.71
C ARG A 526 5.44 -15.79 20.63
N ILE A 527 5.93 -14.56 20.56
CA ILE A 527 5.63 -13.49 21.52
C ILE A 527 5.23 -12.17 20.87
N ALA A 528 5.24 -12.10 19.54
CA ALA A 528 4.95 -10.90 18.77
C ALA A 528 4.16 -11.21 17.48
N TYR A 529 3.45 -10.20 17.02
CA TYR A 529 2.91 -10.05 15.69
C TYR A 529 3.83 -9.16 14.86
N ALA A 530 3.81 -9.28 13.53
CA ALA A 530 4.54 -8.33 12.69
C ALA A 530 3.84 -8.05 11.35
N ARG A 531 4.01 -6.82 10.90
CA ARG A 531 3.50 -6.34 9.62
C ARG A 531 4.55 -5.53 8.90
N SER A 532 4.60 -5.61 7.58
CA SER A 532 5.52 -4.84 6.75
C SER A 532 4.88 -4.42 5.43
N GLY A 533 5.40 -3.33 4.86
CA GLY A 533 4.98 -2.81 3.57
C GLY A 533 5.99 -1.81 3.01
N ASP A 534 5.75 -1.35 1.78
CA ASP A 534 6.65 -0.48 1.04
C ASP A 534 6.19 0.98 0.99
N LYS A 535 7.17 1.88 0.90
CA LYS A 535 7.01 3.25 0.41
C LYS A 535 8.21 3.55 -0.50
N GLY A 536 8.04 3.38 -1.81
CA GLY A 536 9.13 3.47 -2.78
C GLY A 536 10.18 2.37 -2.60
N ASP A 537 11.47 2.73 -2.46
CA ASP A 537 12.57 1.78 -2.20
C ASP A 537 12.82 1.54 -0.70
N THR A 538 11.90 2.00 0.15
CA THR A 538 11.94 1.83 1.60
C THR A 538 10.87 0.85 2.03
N ALA A 539 11.18 0.02 3.01
CA ALA A 539 10.21 -0.87 3.65
C ALA A 539 10.09 -0.49 5.13
N ASN A 540 8.88 -0.60 5.68
CA ASN A 540 8.69 -0.57 7.12
C ASN A 540 8.44 -1.98 7.66
N VAL A 541 8.80 -2.23 8.92
CA VAL A 541 8.45 -3.46 9.65
C VAL A 541 8.00 -3.07 11.05
N GLY A 542 6.71 -3.23 11.34
CA GLY A 542 6.14 -3.10 12.67
C GLY A 542 6.15 -4.43 13.41
N VAL A 543 6.52 -4.42 14.69
CA VAL A 543 6.52 -5.57 15.60
C VAL A 543 5.72 -5.22 16.84
N ILE A 544 4.66 -5.98 17.11
CA ILE A 544 3.71 -5.74 18.20
C ILE A 544 3.82 -6.87 19.22
N ALA A 545 4.02 -6.57 20.50
CA ALA A 545 4.04 -7.60 21.53
C ALA A 545 2.65 -8.23 21.71
N ARG A 546 2.58 -9.57 21.77
CA ARG A 546 1.31 -10.32 22.01
C ARG A 546 0.71 -10.02 23.38
N ASP A 547 1.57 -9.88 24.38
CA ASP A 547 1.24 -9.46 25.74
C ASP A 547 2.18 -8.30 26.12
N PRO A 548 1.68 -7.21 26.73
CA PRO A 548 2.51 -6.10 27.21
C PRO A 548 3.73 -6.52 28.05
N LYS A 549 3.69 -7.66 28.75
CA LYS A 549 4.82 -8.19 29.53
C LYS A 549 6.03 -8.55 28.67
N PHE A 550 5.85 -8.88 27.39
CA PHE A 550 6.96 -9.19 26.48
C PHE A 550 7.62 -7.92 25.92
N TYR A 551 6.92 -6.80 25.91
CA TYR A 551 7.39 -5.57 25.27
C TYR A 551 8.77 -5.09 25.76
N PRO A 552 9.06 -5.01 27.07
CA PRO A 552 10.38 -4.58 27.53
C PRO A 552 11.52 -5.47 27.00
N TYR A 553 11.31 -6.78 26.90
CA TYR A 553 12.33 -7.73 26.42
C TYR A 553 12.55 -7.63 24.91
N ILE A 554 11.47 -7.40 24.14
CA ILE A 554 11.56 -7.13 22.70
C ILE A 554 12.25 -5.78 22.47
N ASN A 555 11.83 -4.71 23.17
CA ASN A 555 12.35 -3.35 23.03
C ASN A 555 13.85 -3.25 23.29
N GLN A 556 14.37 -3.97 24.28
CA GLN A 556 15.81 -3.95 24.63
C GLN A 556 16.69 -4.69 23.62
N GLN A 557 16.17 -5.75 22.98
CA GLN A 557 16.97 -6.62 22.09
C GLN A 557 16.78 -6.29 20.61
N LEU A 558 15.61 -5.81 20.22
CA LEU A 558 15.28 -5.42 18.86
C LEU A 558 15.65 -3.94 18.65
N THR A 559 16.95 -3.70 18.57
CA THR A 559 17.56 -2.39 18.30
C THR A 559 17.59 -2.09 16.80
N ALA A 560 17.82 -0.84 16.41
CA ALA A 560 18.00 -0.49 15.00
C ALA A 560 19.20 -1.23 14.41
N GLU A 561 20.27 -1.38 15.20
CA GLU A 561 21.51 -2.06 14.85
C GLU A 561 21.29 -3.56 14.65
N SER A 562 20.60 -4.24 15.57
CA SER A 562 20.33 -5.68 15.44
C SER A 562 19.44 -6.00 14.25
N VAL A 563 18.45 -5.15 13.96
CA VAL A 563 17.59 -5.32 12.78
C VAL A 563 18.37 -5.03 11.50
N LYS A 564 19.23 -4.01 11.49
CA LYS A 564 20.13 -3.72 10.37
C LYS A 564 21.07 -4.88 10.07
N GLU A 565 21.66 -5.49 11.09
CA GLU A 565 22.54 -6.65 10.95
C GLU A 565 21.77 -7.86 10.40
N TYR A 566 20.61 -8.18 10.99
CA TYR A 566 19.79 -9.30 10.54
C TYR A 566 19.32 -9.11 9.08
N MET A 567 18.89 -7.91 8.71
CA MET A 567 18.36 -7.60 7.38
C MET A 567 19.44 -7.11 6.39
N ALA A 568 20.74 -7.23 6.71
CA ALA A 568 21.82 -6.68 5.89
C ALA A 568 21.88 -7.21 4.45
N HIS A 569 21.36 -8.42 4.22
CA HIS A 569 21.24 -9.04 2.90
C HIS A 569 20.18 -8.39 2.00
N LEU A 570 19.30 -7.55 2.56
CA LEU A 570 18.23 -6.84 1.86
C LEU A 570 18.39 -5.32 1.99
N ALA A 571 18.51 -4.81 3.22
CA ALA A 571 18.58 -3.39 3.52
C ALA A 571 19.99 -2.85 3.28
N GLN A 572 20.18 -2.06 2.22
CA GLN A 572 21.46 -1.40 1.91
C GLN A 572 21.57 0.00 2.54
N GLY A 573 20.45 0.62 2.96
CA GLY A 573 20.40 1.93 3.61
C GLY A 573 20.44 1.87 5.14
N LYS A 574 19.87 2.90 5.78
CA LYS A 574 19.78 2.98 7.25
C LYS A 574 18.57 2.19 7.75
N VAL A 575 18.64 1.80 9.02
CA VAL A 575 17.47 1.33 9.77
C VAL A 575 17.19 2.34 10.86
N ALA A 576 16.01 2.94 10.84
CA ALA A 576 15.50 3.75 11.93
C ALA A 576 14.51 2.92 12.77
N ARG A 577 14.41 3.20 14.07
CA ARG A 577 13.45 2.58 14.98
C ARG A 577 12.60 3.66 15.63
N TYR A 578 11.31 3.37 15.77
CA TYR A 578 10.33 4.22 16.43
C TYR A 578 9.47 3.41 17.40
N GLU A 579 9.18 3.98 18.56
CA GLU A 579 8.39 3.36 19.61
C GLU A 579 6.92 3.77 19.54
N LEU A 580 6.02 2.79 19.72
CA LEU A 580 4.57 2.94 19.76
C LEU A 580 4.03 2.40 21.09
N PRO A 581 4.23 3.12 22.22
CA PRO A 581 3.94 2.59 23.54
C PRO A 581 2.45 2.34 23.78
N GLY A 582 1.55 3.10 23.12
CA GLY A 582 0.10 2.93 23.24
C GLY A 582 -0.41 1.54 22.82
N ILE A 583 0.32 0.85 21.93
CA ILE A 583 0.02 -0.51 21.46
C ILE A 583 1.16 -1.50 21.71
N GLN A 584 2.17 -1.14 22.51
CA GLN A 584 3.32 -1.99 22.83
C GLN A 584 4.06 -2.50 21.57
N ALA A 585 4.31 -1.58 20.63
CA ALA A 585 4.94 -1.90 19.36
C ALA A 585 6.24 -1.13 19.10
N LEU A 586 7.01 -1.64 18.14
CA LEU A 586 8.18 -1.01 17.53
C LEU A 586 7.93 -0.92 16.03
N ASN A 587 8.30 0.18 15.39
CA ASN A 587 8.31 0.31 13.94
C ASN A 587 9.74 0.54 13.45
N PHE A 588 10.17 -0.24 12.47
CA PHE A 588 11.47 -0.12 11.84
C PHE A 588 11.32 0.38 10.41
N VAL A 589 12.15 1.32 9.99
CA VAL A 589 12.17 1.84 8.61
C VAL A 589 13.52 1.51 7.98
N LEU A 590 13.50 0.67 6.94
CA LEU A 590 14.67 0.13 6.26
C LEU A 590 14.81 0.79 4.88
N THR A 591 15.69 1.80 4.76
CA THR A 591 15.87 2.51 3.48
C THR A 591 16.71 1.71 2.49
N ARG A 592 16.47 1.90 1.19
CA ARG A 592 17.14 1.19 0.08
C ARG A 592 17.15 -0.32 0.28
N SER A 593 15.98 -0.88 0.59
CA SER A 593 15.83 -2.28 0.96
C SER A 593 15.07 -3.12 -0.06
N LEU A 594 14.48 -2.49 -1.08
CA LEU A 594 13.61 -3.16 -2.04
C LEU A 594 14.21 -3.25 -3.44
N GLY A 595 15.45 -2.80 -3.66
CA GLY A 595 16.11 -2.88 -4.98
C GLY A 595 15.51 -1.91 -6.01
N GLY A 596 14.83 -0.86 -5.56
CA GLY A 596 14.16 0.15 -6.38
C GLY A 596 12.65 0.17 -6.32
N GLY A 597 12.08 -0.53 -5.33
CA GLY A 597 10.64 -0.55 -5.09
C GLY A 597 9.84 -1.36 -6.11
N GLY A 598 8.52 -1.34 -5.94
CA GLY A 598 7.60 -2.29 -6.60
C GLY A 598 7.69 -2.36 -8.13
N LEU A 599 8.03 -1.26 -8.81
CA LEU A 599 8.09 -1.22 -10.28
C LEU A 599 9.44 -1.61 -10.87
N SER A 600 10.56 -1.32 -10.20
CA SER A 600 11.92 -1.48 -10.77
C SER A 600 12.75 -2.59 -10.12
N SER A 601 12.31 -3.14 -8.99
CA SER A 601 13.03 -4.17 -8.26
C SER A 601 13.28 -5.45 -9.07
N LEU A 602 14.46 -6.03 -8.86
CA LEU A 602 14.80 -7.39 -9.27
C LEU A 602 14.48 -8.45 -8.20
N ASN A 603 14.18 -8.05 -6.96
CA ASN A 603 13.89 -8.99 -5.88
C ASN A 603 12.56 -9.71 -6.11
N LEU A 604 12.42 -10.93 -5.56
CA LEU A 604 11.13 -11.60 -5.50
C LEU A 604 10.10 -10.77 -4.74
N ASP A 605 10.43 -10.40 -3.50
CA ASP A 605 9.63 -9.49 -2.71
C ASP A 605 10.05 -8.05 -3.00
N ARG A 606 9.32 -7.43 -3.92
CA ARG A 606 9.54 -6.05 -4.37
C ARG A 606 8.79 -5.00 -3.54
N GLN A 607 7.98 -5.44 -2.58
CA GLN A 607 7.09 -4.59 -1.76
C GLN A 607 7.34 -4.79 -0.25
N GLY A 608 8.34 -5.60 0.13
CA GLY A 608 8.67 -5.87 1.53
C GLY A 608 7.57 -6.58 2.30
N LYS A 609 6.61 -7.24 1.63
CA LYS A 609 5.44 -7.89 2.25
C LYS A 609 5.82 -9.07 3.13
N SER A 610 6.98 -9.67 2.88
CA SER A 610 7.51 -10.81 3.64
C SER A 610 8.48 -10.40 4.75
N TYR A 611 8.88 -9.13 4.84
CA TYR A 611 9.92 -8.70 5.79
C TYR A 611 9.50 -8.87 7.25
N GLY A 612 8.23 -8.62 7.57
CA GLY A 612 7.67 -8.93 8.88
C GLY A 612 7.83 -10.42 9.22
N GLN A 613 7.48 -11.31 8.27
CA GLN A 613 7.61 -12.76 8.46
C GLN A 613 9.07 -13.21 8.63
N MET A 614 9.99 -12.62 7.88
CA MET A 614 11.43 -12.87 8.06
C MET A 614 11.91 -12.43 9.43
N LEU A 615 11.50 -11.24 9.88
CA LEU A 615 11.90 -10.69 11.16
C LEU A 615 11.29 -11.46 12.33
N LEU A 616 10.11 -12.06 12.17
CA LEU A 616 9.51 -12.94 13.19
C LEU A 616 10.35 -14.19 13.51
N SER A 617 11.32 -14.54 12.65
CA SER A 617 12.31 -15.60 12.92
C SER A 617 13.48 -15.13 13.80
N PHE A 618 13.65 -13.82 13.99
CA PHE A 618 14.64 -13.24 14.90
C PHE A 618 14.38 -13.76 16.32
N LYS A 619 15.45 -14.13 17.03
CA LYS A 619 15.34 -14.72 18.36
C LYS A 619 15.67 -13.73 19.46
N VAL A 620 14.86 -13.71 20.51
CA VAL A 620 15.04 -12.85 21.69
C VAL A 620 15.05 -13.69 22.96
N LYS A 621 15.82 -13.25 23.97
CA LYS A 621 15.84 -13.87 25.29
C LYS A 621 14.68 -13.33 26.13
N VAL A 622 13.90 -14.22 26.70
CA VAL A 622 12.80 -13.86 27.62
C VAL A 622 12.84 -14.74 28.87
N PRO A 623 12.40 -14.25 30.04
CA PRO A 623 12.27 -15.08 31.23
C PRO A 623 11.37 -16.29 30.97
N LYS A 624 11.83 -17.47 31.37
CA LYS A 624 11.09 -18.72 31.15
C LYS A 624 9.69 -18.69 31.76
N GLY A 625 9.53 -18.06 32.92
CA GLY A 625 8.24 -17.90 33.60
C GLY A 625 7.22 -17.02 32.87
N LEU A 626 7.62 -16.22 31.87
CA LEU A 626 6.67 -15.47 31.03
C LEU A 626 6.09 -16.32 29.90
N LEU A 627 6.71 -17.45 29.55
CA LEU A 627 6.23 -18.29 28.46
C LEU A 627 5.09 -19.21 28.87
N SER A 628 4.88 -19.44 30.18
CA SER A 628 3.76 -20.26 30.67
C SER A 628 2.39 -19.58 30.47
N SER A 629 2.37 -18.32 30.06
CA SER A 629 1.13 -17.57 29.76
C SER A 629 0.77 -17.54 28.28
N LEU A 630 1.50 -18.24 27.41
CA LEU A 630 1.25 -18.31 25.96
C LEU A 630 0.45 -19.54 25.56
#